data_AF-A0A2Z5YSQ9-F1
#
_entry.id   AF-A0A2Z5YSQ9-F1
#
_cell.length_a   1.000
_cell.length_b   1.000
_cell.length_c   1.000
_cell.angle_alpha   90.00
_cell.angle_beta   90.00
_cell.angle_gamma   90.00
#
_symmetry.space_group_name_H-M   'P 1'
#
loop_
_entity.id
_entity.type
_entity.pdbx_description
1 polymer ?
#
loop_
_entity_poly.entity_id
_entity_poly.type
_entity_poly.pdbx_seq_one_letter_code
_entity_poly.pdbx_strand_id
1 'polypeptide(L)'
;MKKFALAAFAAASAMTLAACGSADDASTDAEADTVEMPADEAMADVPDPAVDPDATSEAVDDAVDNAEETTDAYQAAGDAAAAAASDVEAAASPTTAPTE
;
A
#
# COMPACT_ATOMS: atom_id res chain seq x y z
N MET A 1 16.88 50.22 34.16
CA MET A 1 16.77 49.20 35.23
C MET A 1 16.05 47.91 34.82
N LYS A 2 15.71 47.68 33.54
CA LYS A 2 15.01 46.46 33.07
C LYS A 2 15.96 45.29 32.71
N LYS A 3 17.28 45.53 32.75
CA LYS A 3 18.33 44.57 32.36
C LYS A 3 18.71 43.60 33.50
N PHE A 4 18.46 44.01 34.74
CA PHE A 4 18.70 43.19 35.93
C PHE A 4 17.61 42.15 36.15
N ALA A 5 16.39 42.41 35.67
CA ALA A 5 15.27 41.47 35.75
C ALA A 5 15.51 40.22 34.87
N LEU A 6 16.06 40.39 33.67
CA LEU A 6 16.40 39.27 32.79
C LEU A 6 17.56 38.43 33.32
N ALA A 7 18.57 39.07 33.93
CA ALA A 7 19.70 38.36 34.53
C ALA A 7 19.25 37.50 35.74
N ALA A 8 18.30 37.99 36.54
CA ALA A 8 17.75 37.24 37.67
C ALA A 8 16.88 36.05 37.22
N PHE A 9 16.10 36.21 36.15
CA PHE A 9 15.30 35.10 35.59
C PHE A 9 16.17 34.02 34.95
N ALA A 10 17.24 34.40 34.24
CA ALA A 10 18.22 33.47 33.69
C ALA A 10 18.96 32.69 34.79
N ALA A 11 19.37 33.37 35.87
CA ALA A 11 20.00 32.73 37.02
C ALA A 11 19.06 31.75 37.75
N ALA A 12 17.77 32.10 37.88
CA ALA A 12 16.77 31.19 38.44
C ALA A 12 16.56 29.96 37.55
N SER A 13 16.50 30.13 36.23
CA SER A 13 16.36 29.00 35.29
C SER A 13 17.54 28.04 35.33
N ALA A 14 18.76 28.54 35.52
CA ALA A 14 19.96 27.71 35.64
C ALA A 14 19.97 26.89 36.94
N MET A 15 19.42 27.43 38.03
CA MET A 15 19.35 26.73 39.31
C MET A 15 18.22 25.68 39.33
N THR A 16 17.10 25.92 38.63
CA THR A 16 16.08 24.89 38.36
C THR A 16 16.55 23.83 37.36
N LEU A 17 17.41 24.15 36.39
CA LEU A 17 18.03 23.13 35.53
C LEU A 17 19.09 22.31 36.28
N ALA A 18 19.81 22.91 37.23
CA ALA A 18 20.73 22.17 38.11
C ALA A 18 19.98 21.30 39.15
N ALA A 19 18.79 21.72 39.58
CA ALA A 19 17.90 20.90 40.41
C ALA A 19 17.11 19.86 39.61
N CYS A 20 16.91 20.08 38.31
CA CYS A 20 16.33 19.11 37.36
C CYS A 20 17.42 18.31 36.60
N GLY A 21 18.70 18.51 36.93
CA GLY A 21 19.87 17.98 36.23
C GLY A 21 20.99 17.57 37.18
N SER A 22 20.68 17.38 38.46
CA SER A 22 21.46 16.50 39.34
C SER A 22 21.09 15.09 38.90
N ALA A 23 21.81 14.65 37.87
CA ALA A 23 21.65 13.37 37.22
C ALA A 23 21.88 12.24 38.22
N ASP A 24 20.80 11.78 38.85
CA ASP A 24 20.61 10.34 38.88
C ASP A 24 20.54 9.89 37.41
N ASP A 25 21.18 8.79 37.09
CA ASP A 25 21.31 8.28 35.73
C ASP A 25 19.90 7.92 35.20
N ALA A 26 19.21 8.90 34.61
CA ALA A 26 17.85 8.73 34.09
C ALA A 26 17.80 7.77 32.89
N SER A 27 18.95 7.30 32.42
CA SER A 27 19.05 6.16 31.49
C SER A 27 18.75 4.86 32.22
N THR A 28 19.18 4.68 33.46
CA THR A 28 19.01 3.44 34.23
C THR A 28 17.59 3.26 34.78
N ASP A 29 16.90 4.32 35.19
CA ASP A 29 15.49 4.26 35.65
C ASP A 29 14.48 4.24 34.48
N ALA A 30 14.93 4.62 33.28
CA ALA A 30 14.16 4.55 32.03
C ALA A 30 14.71 3.49 31.06
N GLU A 31 15.47 2.51 31.56
CA GLU A 31 15.44 1.16 30.97
C GLU A 31 14.01 0.67 31.24
N ALA A 32 13.05 1.08 30.40
CA ALA A 32 11.78 0.41 30.35
C ALA A 32 12.11 -1.07 30.21
N ASP A 33 11.62 -1.92 31.13
CA ASP A 33 11.68 -3.37 31.02
C ASP A 33 11.08 -3.75 29.65
N THR A 34 11.91 -3.79 28.62
CA THR A 34 11.45 -3.68 27.22
C THR A 34 11.31 -5.04 26.58
N VAL A 35 11.29 -6.15 27.33
CA VAL A 35 11.03 -7.45 26.69
C VAL A 35 10.52 -8.56 27.62
N GLU A 36 9.96 -8.24 28.77
CA GLU A 36 9.48 -9.26 29.72
C GLU A 36 7.98 -9.55 29.55
N MET A 37 7.27 -8.71 28.82
CA MET A 37 5.89 -8.96 28.41
C MET A 37 5.88 -9.57 27.00
N PRO A 38 5.69 -10.91 26.87
CA PRO A 38 5.46 -11.58 25.61
C PRO A 38 4.61 -10.79 24.63
N ALA A 39 4.98 -10.81 23.34
CA ALA A 39 4.22 -10.13 22.29
C ALA A 39 2.74 -10.55 22.26
N ASP A 40 2.46 -11.81 22.64
CA ASP A 40 1.11 -12.35 22.75
C ASP A 40 0.29 -11.65 23.85
N GLU A 41 0.90 -11.24 24.96
CA GLU A 41 0.25 -10.54 26.07
C GLU A 41 -0.01 -9.07 25.73
N ALA A 42 0.87 -8.44 24.95
CA ALA A 42 0.64 -7.10 24.41
C ALA A 42 -0.49 -7.06 23.38
N MET A 43 -0.75 -8.18 22.70
CA MET A 43 -1.78 -8.33 21.67
C MET A 43 -3.07 -8.98 22.18
N ALA A 44 -3.15 -9.37 23.46
CA ALA A 44 -4.25 -10.15 24.01
C ALA A 44 -5.62 -9.46 23.96
N ASP A 45 -5.64 -8.12 24.01
CA ASP A 45 -6.86 -7.31 23.93
C ASP A 45 -7.14 -6.76 22.52
N VAL A 46 -6.37 -7.17 21.51
CA VAL A 46 -6.64 -6.78 20.13
C VAL A 46 -7.85 -7.59 19.63
N PRO A 47 -8.94 -6.94 19.20
CA PRO A 47 -10.08 -7.66 18.65
C PRO A 47 -9.66 -8.39 17.38
N ASP A 48 -10.28 -9.55 17.14
CA ASP A 48 -10.12 -10.27 15.89
C ASP A 48 -10.44 -9.34 14.69
N PRO A 49 -9.73 -9.51 13.56
CA PRO A 49 -10.07 -8.78 12.35
C PRO A 49 -11.54 -8.99 12.03
N ALA A 50 -12.24 -7.89 11.73
CA ALA A 50 -13.64 -7.96 11.36
C ALA A 50 -13.80 -8.83 10.11
N VAL A 51 -14.72 -9.79 10.18
CA VAL A 51 -15.09 -10.59 9.01
C VAL A 51 -15.86 -9.69 8.06
N ASP A 52 -15.32 -9.53 6.86
CA ASP A 52 -16.02 -8.91 5.75
C ASP A 52 -16.89 -9.98 5.05
N PRO A 53 -18.23 -9.88 5.10
CA PRO A 53 -19.11 -10.86 4.45
C PRO A 53 -19.04 -10.81 2.92
N ASP A 54 -18.56 -9.71 2.34
CA ASP A 54 -18.54 -9.45 0.90
C ASP A 54 -17.17 -9.73 0.27
N ALA A 55 -16.11 -9.91 1.07
CA ALA A 55 -14.75 -10.18 0.56
C ALA A 55 -14.64 -11.37 -0.40
N THR A 56 -15.52 -12.38 -0.27
CA THR A 56 -15.57 -13.49 -1.23
C THR A 56 -16.34 -13.12 -2.51
N SER A 57 -17.37 -12.29 -2.40
CA SER A 57 -18.15 -11.85 -3.57
C SER A 57 -17.33 -10.93 -4.47
N GLU A 58 -16.65 -9.94 -3.88
CA GLU A 58 -15.81 -9.00 -4.63
C GLU A 58 -14.70 -9.72 -5.42
N ALA A 59 -14.05 -10.70 -4.80
CA ALA A 59 -13.02 -11.51 -5.46
C ALA A 59 -13.58 -12.39 -6.59
N VAL A 60 -14.85 -12.80 -6.51
CA VAL A 60 -15.52 -13.58 -7.55
C VAL A 60 -15.95 -12.68 -8.70
N ASP A 61 -16.51 -11.50 -8.41
CA ASP A 61 -16.93 -10.53 -9.42
C ASP A 61 -15.71 -10.05 -10.25
N ASP A 62 -14.59 -9.71 -9.59
CA ASP A 62 -13.35 -9.36 -10.27
C ASP A 62 -12.86 -10.50 -11.19
N ALA A 63 -12.97 -11.75 -10.75
CA ALA A 63 -12.55 -12.91 -11.54
C ALA A 63 -13.45 -13.15 -12.76
N VAL A 64 -14.75 -12.89 -12.62
CA VAL A 64 -15.73 -12.98 -13.73
C VAL A 64 -15.44 -11.90 -14.76
N ASP A 65 -15.28 -10.64 -14.34
CA ASP A 65 -15.00 -9.51 -15.25
C ASP A 65 -13.71 -9.76 -16.06
N ASN A 66 -12.64 -10.24 -15.41
CA ASN A 66 -11.39 -10.59 -16.10
C ASN A 66 -11.56 -11.73 -17.11
N ALA A 67 -12.41 -12.72 -16.80
CA ALA A 67 -12.67 -13.84 -17.70
C ALA A 67 -13.51 -13.43 -18.92
N GLU A 68 -14.47 -12.52 -18.73
CA GLU A 68 -15.27 -11.94 -19.80
C GLU A 68 -14.40 -11.08 -20.74
N GLU A 69 -13.58 -10.17 -20.20
CA GLU A 69 -12.66 -9.35 -20.99
C GLU A 69 -11.69 -10.21 -21.81
N THR A 70 -11.16 -11.26 -21.19
CA THR A 70 -10.26 -12.22 -21.86
C THR A 70 -10.97 -12.94 -23.01
N THR A 71 -12.22 -13.36 -22.80
CA THR A 71 -13.03 -14.06 -23.81
C THR A 71 -13.35 -13.15 -24.99
N ASP A 72 -13.67 -11.89 -24.73
CA ASP A 72 -13.94 -10.88 -25.77
C ASP A 72 -12.68 -10.58 -26.59
N ALA A 73 -11.52 -10.45 -25.93
CA ALA A 73 -10.24 -10.25 -26.61
C ALA A 73 -9.89 -11.44 -27.53
N TYR A 74 -10.15 -12.68 -27.10
CA TYR A 74 -9.93 -13.86 -27.94
C TYR A 74 -10.85 -13.92 -29.15
N GLN A 75 -12.14 -13.59 -28.98
CA GLN A 75 -13.08 -13.52 -30.10
C GLN A 75 -12.66 -12.47 -31.12
N ALA A 76 -12.33 -11.25 -30.67
CA ALA A 76 -11.87 -10.19 -31.55
C ALA A 76 -10.59 -10.57 -32.32
N ALA A 77 -9.64 -11.23 -31.64
CA ALA A 77 -8.43 -11.74 -32.29
C ALA A 77 -8.73 -12.84 -33.32
N GLY A 78 -9.67 -13.74 -33.02
CA GLY A 78 -10.13 -14.77 -33.95
C GLY A 78 -10.78 -14.19 -35.20
N ASP A 79 -11.68 -13.23 -35.03
CA ASP A 79 -12.35 -12.55 -36.14
C ASP A 79 -11.35 -11.77 -37.02
N ALA A 80 -10.40 -11.08 -36.40
CA ALA A 80 -9.34 -10.38 -37.12
C ALA A 80 -8.45 -11.35 -37.93
N ALA A 81 -8.11 -12.51 -37.36
CA ALA A 81 -7.33 -13.53 -38.05
C ALA A 81 -8.11 -14.13 -39.24
N ALA A 82 -9.41 -14.39 -39.08
CA ALA A 82 -10.27 -14.90 -40.15
C ALA A 82 -10.42 -13.88 -41.31
N ALA A 83 -10.58 -12.60 -40.97
CA ALA A 83 -10.61 -11.53 -41.97
C ALA A 83 -9.29 -11.45 -42.73
N ALA A 84 -8.15 -11.45 -42.03
CA ALA A 84 -6.84 -11.42 -42.67
C ALA A 84 -6.58 -12.63 -43.57
N ALA A 85 -7.02 -13.83 -43.17
CA ALA A 85 -6.92 -15.03 -44.00
C ALA A 85 -7.75 -14.89 -45.29
N SER A 86 -8.96 -14.34 -45.19
CA SER A 86 -9.84 -14.09 -46.34
C SER A 86 -9.23 -13.07 -47.31
N ASP A 87 -8.63 -12.00 -46.79
CA ASP A 87 -7.96 -10.97 -47.60
C ASP A 87 -6.76 -11.55 -48.36
N VAL A 88 -6.00 -12.46 -47.72
CA VAL A 88 -4.87 -13.15 -48.37
C VAL A 88 -5.35 -14.07 -49.49
N GLU A 89 -6.43 -14.83 -49.30
CA GLU A 89 -7.02 -15.67 -50.36
C GLU A 89 -7.54 -14.83 -51.54
N ALA A 90 -8.20 -13.71 -51.25
CA ALA A 90 -8.66 -12.78 -52.27
C ALA A 90 -7.49 -12.18 -53.08
N ALA A 91 -6.39 -11.84 -52.42
CA ALA A 91 -5.18 -11.31 -53.05
C ALA A 91 -4.36 -12.38 -53.81
N ALA A 92 -4.44 -13.65 -53.41
CA ALA A 92 -3.73 -14.76 -54.03
C ALA A 92 -4.41 -15.32 -55.28
N SER A 93 -5.68 -14.96 -55.53
CA SER A 93 -6.38 -15.34 -56.76
C SER A 93 -5.89 -14.47 -57.92
N PRO A 94 -5.19 -15.02 -58.93
CA PRO A 94 -4.86 -14.23 -60.12
C PRO A 94 -6.16 -13.87 -60.81
N THR A 95 -6.32 -12.59 -61.12
CA THR A 95 -7.39 -12.06 -61.95
C THR A 95 -7.44 -12.89 -63.24
N THR A 96 -8.35 -13.87 -63.30
CA THR A 96 -8.78 -14.48 -64.56
C THR A 96 -9.69 -13.44 -65.19
N ALA A 97 -9.09 -12.37 -65.70
CA ALA A 97 -9.76 -11.54 -66.69
C ALA A 97 -10.00 -12.46 -67.90
N PRO A 98 -11.24 -12.54 -68.42
CA PRO A 98 -11.49 -13.28 -69.64
C PRO A 98 -10.65 -12.67 -70.76
N THR A 99 -9.90 -13.53 -71.45
CA THR A 99 -9.45 -13.26 -72.82
C THR A 99 -10.66 -12.93 -73.67
N GLU A 100 -10.79 -11.67 -74.09
CA GLU A 100 -11.34 -11.24 -75.40
C GLU A 100 -11.02 -9.77 -75.69
#